data_AF-A0A1F4AMG5-F1
#
_entry.id   AF-A0A1F4AMG5-F1
#
_cell.length_a   1.000
_cell.length_b   1.000
_cell.length_c   1.000
_cell.angle_alpha   90.00
_cell.angle_beta   90.00
_cell.angle_gamma   90.00
#
_symmetry.space_group_name_H-M   'P 1'
#
loop_
_entity.id
_entity.type
_entity.pdbx_description
1 polymer ?
#
loop_
_entity_poly.entity_id
_entity_poly.type
_entity_poly.pdbx_seq_one_letter_code
_entity_poly.pdbx_strand_id
1 'polypeptide(L)'
;MGPDITNRTIFGYARLLSFAIAAMFMLSILAPRIVAAQAAPIPDRHSSARLDSVARLLAGLPPTLSEHETLAQTPAWKEHSDAIQGSWSKVRDGQQVALKAWRDAELPHGCPVGQTALYPFSGPDFLNVYWLFPDCTNIVMFGLERIGDVPKVETMSEKEFTNLLVNVRGFMVNLFVRNYFVTDTMLKSLGRNRLRGVVPVFLVSMALSGVEVLRVTPLDPPVPLTKSALTTSGQTDALPKERVRKRKLRGVLIDFRRSGSTQIQNLKYFSLDATDAAMADYPEFLDYLRTLAPATTLIKSASYLLHGHEFSRLRDVILDASVFLVQDDTGLPYARLRKRGWEIAVYGTYEVPIPPFQGAYQKGLAAAYEKQKPKPLPFRFGYQLISKRENRSNLMVARLSSRPNPAPTR
;
A
#
# COMPACT_ATOMS: atom_id res chain seq x y z
N MET A 1 70.67 -1.76 26.94
CA MET A 1 71.34 -0.77 27.82
C MET A 1 70.31 0.31 28.15
N GLY A 2 69.71 0.43 29.32
CA GLY A 2 69.46 -0.47 30.45
C GLY A 2 68.22 0.12 31.15
N PRO A 3 67.13 -0.63 31.41
CA PRO A 3 65.86 -0.04 31.85
C PRO A 3 65.57 -0.25 33.35
N ASP A 4 65.01 0.80 33.92
CA ASP A 4 63.69 0.86 34.57
C ASP A 4 63.33 -0.07 35.75
N ILE A 5 63.25 0.58 36.91
CA ILE A 5 62.03 0.83 37.72
C ILE A 5 61.15 -0.36 38.15
N THR A 6 61.32 -0.66 39.45
CA THR A 6 60.34 -0.92 40.53
C THR A 6 59.37 -2.10 40.54
N ASN A 7 59.50 -2.80 41.68
CA ASN A 7 58.47 -3.24 42.65
C ASN A 7 57.37 -4.23 42.25
N ARG A 8 57.66 -5.47 42.66
CA ARG A 8 56.94 -6.26 43.68
C ARG A 8 55.45 -6.51 43.47
N THR A 9 55.21 -7.77 43.09
CA THR A 9 53.93 -8.47 43.11
C THR A 9 54.10 -9.83 43.82
N ILE A 10 53.16 -10.10 44.74
CA ILE A 10 52.38 -11.34 44.94
C ILE A 10 53.10 -12.65 45.37
N PHE A 11 52.59 -13.34 46.41
CA PHE A 11 51.85 -14.63 46.35
C PHE A 11 51.91 -15.48 47.62
N GLY A 12 50.75 -16.08 47.93
CA GLY A 12 50.57 -17.25 48.78
C GLY A 12 49.16 -17.26 49.39
N TYR A 13 48.42 -18.36 49.56
CA TYR A 13 48.48 -19.77 49.17
C TYR A 13 47.03 -20.31 49.38
N ALA A 14 46.46 -21.03 48.41
CA ALA A 14 46.02 -22.43 48.45
C ALA A 14 45.01 -22.91 49.54
N ARG A 15 43.83 -23.32 49.03
CA ARG A 15 42.98 -24.52 49.31
C ARG A 15 42.26 -24.72 50.66
N LEU A 16 40.93 -24.85 50.59
CA LEU A 16 40.18 -26.04 51.07
C LEU A 16 38.74 -26.08 50.52
N LEU A 17 38.19 -27.29 50.51
CA LEU A 17 37.09 -27.86 49.72
C LEU A 17 35.67 -27.55 50.23
N SER A 18 34.74 -27.47 49.27
CA SER A 18 33.39 -28.07 49.22
C SER A 18 32.37 -27.79 50.34
N PHE A 19 31.29 -27.08 50.00
CA PHE A 19 29.92 -27.62 50.02
C PHE A 19 29.00 -26.70 49.19
N ALA A 20 28.28 -27.33 48.25
CA ALA A 20 27.29 -26.70 47.38
C ALA A 20 25.94 -26.51 48.10
N ILE A 21 25.19 -25.46 47.76
CA ILE A 21 23.80 -25.54 47.28
C ILE A 21 23.40 -24.18 46.69
N ALA A 22 22.72 -24.27 45.56
CA ALA A 22 22.38 -23.24 44.59
C ALA A 22 21.56 -22.05 45.12
N ALA A 23 21.94 -20.85 44.68
CA ALA A 23 21.04 -19.71 44.55
C ALA A 23 21.40 -18.93 43.27
N MET A 24 21.10 -19.53 42.13
CA MET A 24 21.16 -18.87 40.82
C MET A 24 19.80 -18.20 40.61
N PHE A 25 19.63 -16.97 41.11
CA PHE A 25 18.45 -16.17 40.76
C PHE A 25 18.61 -15.71 39.32
N MET A 26 17.88 -16.39 38.43
CA MET A 26 17.68 -16.01 37.04
C MET A 26 17.12 -14.59 36.95
N LEU A 27 17.94 -13.68 36.41
CA LEU A 27 17.48 -12.44 35.83
C LEU A 27 16.66 -12.79 34.58
N SER A 28 15.36 -13.02 34.78
CA SER A 28 14.42 -13.32 33.69
C SER A 28 14.13 -12.02 32.95
N ILE A 29 14.85 -11.81 31.85
CA ILE A 29 14.58 -10.76 30.88
C ILE A 29 13.15 -10.99 30.37
N LEU A 30 12.18 -10.17 30.81
CA LEU A 30 10.89 -10.06 30.14
C LEU A 30 11.12 -9.38 28.78
N ALA A 31 11.52 -10.18 27.79
CA ALA A 31 11.32 -9.79 26.41
C ALA A 31 9.80 -9.69 26.17
N PRO A 32 9.28 -8.58 25.61
CA PRO A 32 7.88 -8.54 25.21
C PRO A 32 7.67 -9.65 24.19
N ARG A 33 6.89 -10.66 24.55
CA ARG A 33 6.41 -11.67 23.60
C ARG A 33 5.49 -10.94 22.64
N ILE A 34 6.03 -10.58 21.47
CA ILE A 34 5.21 -10.25 20.30
C ILE A 34 4.43 -11.53 20.01
N VAL A 35 3.17 -11.56 20.46
CA VAL A 35 2.21 -12.54 19.98
C VAL A 35 2.00 -12.19 18.52
N ALA A 36 2.76 -12.84 17.64
CA ALA A 36 2.42 -12.85 16.23
C ALA A 36 1.01 -13.41 16.15
N ALA A 37 0.04 -12.55 15.82
CA ALA A 37 -1.31 -13.00 15.51
C ALA A 37 -1.16 -14.05 14.41
N GLN A 38 -1.37 -15.32 14.76
CA GLN A 38 -1.32 -16.41 13.80
C GLN A 38 -2.39 -16.09 12.76
N ALA A 39 -1.96 -15.74 11.54
CA ALA A 39 -2.90 -15.52 10.45
C ALA A 39 -3.78 -16.77 10.38
N ALA A 40 -5.11 -16.58 10.43
CA ALA A 40 -6.02 -17.71 10.35
C ALA A 40 -5.65 -18.58 9.13
N PRO A 41 -5.85 -19.90 9.16
CA PRO A 41 -5.53 -20.76 8.02
C PRO A 41 -6.21 -20.25 6.75
N ILE A 42 -5.55 -20.44 5.60
CA ILE A 42 -6.17 -20.15 4.31
C ILE A 42 -7.47 -20.98 4.22
N PRO A 43 -8.57 -20.39 3.71
CA PRO A 43 -9.86 -21.08 3.60
C PRO A 43 -9.71 -22.36 2.77
N ASP A 44 -10.71 -23.23 2.84
CA ASP A 44 -10.71 -24.42 2.01
C ASP A 44 -10.60 -24.07 0.51
N ARG A 45 -10.21 -25.06 -0.28
CA ARG A 45 -9.94 -24.89 -1.72
C ARG A 45 -11.17 -24.38 -2.48
N HIS A 46 -12.39 -24.78 -2.09
CA HIS A 46 -13.61 -24.34 -2.74
C HIS A 46 -13.91 -22.87 -2.43
N SER A 47 -13.80 -22.45 -1.17
CA SER A 47 -13.94 -21.04 -0.77
C SER A 47 -12.98 -20.11 -1.51
N SER A 48 -11.72 -20.55 -1.67
CA SER A 48 -10.71 -19.80 -2.45
C SER A 48 -11.06 -19.76 -3.94
N ALA A 49 -11.49 -20.89 -4.52
CA ALA A 49 -11.89 -20.96 -5.92
C ALA A 49 -13.13 -20.10 -6.23
N ARG A 50 -14.10 -20.05 -5.31
CA ARG A 50 -15.26 -19.16 -5.41
C ARG A 50 -14.83 -17.70 -5.47
N LEU A 51 -13.96 -17.28 -4.54
CA LEU A 51 -13.48 -15.90 -4.46
C LEU A 51 -12.70 -15.48 -5.73
N ASP A 52 -11.78 -16.33 -6.18
CA ASP A 52 -11.06 -16.13 -7.43
C ASP A 52 -12.01 -16.05 -8.64
N SER A 53 -13.01 -16.94 -8.69
CA SER A 53 -14.02 -16.96 -9.74
C SER A 53 -14.86 -15.66 -9.76
N VAL A 54 -15.23 -15.12 -8.59
CA VAL A 54 -15.86 -13.78 -8.50
C VAL A 54 -14.91 -12.70 -9.04
N ALA A 55 -13.65 -12.70 -8.62
CA ALA A 55 -12.67 -11.71 -9.09
C ALA A 55 -12.53 -11.71 -10.62
N ARG A 56 -12.48 -12.91 -11.22
CA ARG A 56 -12.40 -13.10 -12.67
C ARG A 56 -13.66 -12.61 -13.39
N LEU A 57 -14.85 -12.95 -12.90
CA LEU A 57 -16.11 -12.44 -13.46
C LEU A 57 -16.13 -10.91 -13.49
N LEU A 58 -15.77 -10.25 -12.39
CA LEU A 58 -15.72 -8.79 -12.30
C LEU A 58 -14.67 -8.19 -13.25
N ALA A 59 -13.55 -8.89 -13.45
CA ALA A 59 -12.52 -8.51 -14.40
C ALA A 59 -12.87 -8.77 -15.87
N GLY A 60 -14.03 -9.36 -16.18
CA GLY A 60 -14.36 -9.77 -17.55
C GLY A 60 -13.47 -10.91 -18.04
N LEU A 61 -13.07 -11.80 -17.14
CA LEU A 61 -12.31 -13.02 -17.43
C LEU A 61 -13.20 -14.23 -17.15
N PRO A 62 -13.05 -15.33 -17.91
CA PRO A 62 -13.82 -16.55 -17.64
C PRO A 62 -13.69 -17.01 -16.18
N PRO A 63 -14.80 -17.39 -15.51
CA PRO A 63 -14.77 -17.89 -14.15
C PRO A 63 -13.98 -19.20 -14.04
N THR A 64 -13.51 -19.51 -12.83
CA THR A 64 -12.82 -20.77 -12.52
C THR A 64 -13.71 -21.80 -11.83
N LEU A 65 -14.91 -21.38 -11.39
CA LEU A 65 -15.90 -22.23 -10.74
C LEU A 65 -17.05 -22.51 -11.72
N SER A 66 -17.42 -23.79 -11.89
CA SER A 66 -18.49 -24.21 -12.80
C SER A 66 -19.85 -23.56 -12.47
N GLU A 67 -20.11 -23.35 -11.18
CA GLU A 67 -21.30 -22.68 -10.65
C GLU A 67 -21.48 -21.24 -11.20
N HIS A 68 -20.39 -20.62 -11.65
CA HIS A 68 -20.35 -19.27 -12.19
C HIS A 68 -20.38 -19.22 -13.72
N GLU A 69 -20.33 -20.36 -14.41
CA GLU A 69 -20.32 -20.40 -15.89
C GLU A 69 -21.58 -19.79 -16.49
N THR A 70 -22.74 -20.02 -15.87
CA THR A 70 -24.02 -19.46 -16.31
C THR A 70 -24.01 -17.93 -16.29
N LEU A 71 -23.37 -17.31 -15.29
CA LEU A 71 -23.19 -15.85 -15.22
C LEU A 71 -22.36 -15.34 -16.40
N ALA A 72 -21.33 -16.08 -16.81
CA ALA A 72 -20.48 -15.75 -17.95
C ALA A 72 -21.15 -15.98 -19.32
N GLN A 73 -22.33 -16.63 -19.36
CA GLN A 73 -23.10 -16.78 -20.60
C GLN A 73 -24.11 -15.67 -20.82
N THR A 74 -24.41 -14.87 -19.79
CA THR A 74 -25.37 -13.76 -19.88
C THR A 74 -24.92 -12.70 -20.90
N PRO A 75 -25.84 -12.07 -21.65
CA PRO A 75 -25.51 -10.98 -22.57
C PRO A 75 -24.79 -9.82 -21.85
N ALA A 76 -25.23 -9.48 -20.64
CA ALA A 76 -24.62 -8.44 -19.82
C ALA A 76 -23.15 -8.71 -19.49
N TRP A 77 -22.79 -9.97 -19.19
CA TRP A 77 -21.41 -10.33 -18.91
C TRP A 77 -20.54 -10.31 -20.17
N LYS A 78 -21.05 -10.79 -21.32
CA LYS A 78 -20.31 -10.75 -22.59
C LYS A 78 -19.98 -9.32 -23.00
N GLU A 79 -20.97 -8.42 -22.93
CA GLU A 79 -20.76 -6.98 -23.18
C GLU A 79 -19.76 -6.35 -22.19
N HIS A 80 -19.85 -6.72 -20.91
CA HIS A 80 -18.89 -6.28 -19.90
C HIS A 80 -17.47 -6.75 -20.21
N SER A 81 -17.31 -8.05 -20.48
CA SER A 81 -16.05 -8.72 -20.81
C SER A 81 -15.35 -8.04 -21.97
N ASP A 82 -16.05 -7.88 -23.10
CA ASP A 82 -15.48 -7.26 -24.30
C ASP A 82 -15.00 -5.82 -24.02
N ALA A 83 -15.82 -5.03 -23.33
CA ALA A 83 -15.51 -3.63 -23.06
C ALA A 83 -14.36 -3.44 -22.06
N ILE A 84 -14.34 -4.20 -20.95
CA ILE A 84 -13.29 -4.09 -19.95
C ILE A 84 -11.97 -4.67 -20.47
N GLN A 85 -12.00 -5.80 -21.19
CA GLN A 85 -10.80 -6.40 -21.78
C GLN A 85 -10.23 -5.55 -22.91
N GLY A 86 -11.07 -4.94 -23.75
CA GLY A 86 -10.62 -4.00 -24.79
C GLY A 86 -10.01 -2.72 -24.23
N SER A 87 -10.42 -2.29 -23.03
CA SER A 87 -9.80 -1.17 -22.32
C SER A 87 -8.50 -1.59 -21.62
N TRP A 88 -8.51 -2.77 -21.01
CA TRP A 88 -7.35 -3.33 -20.31
C TRP A 88 -6.19 -3.65 -21.25
N SER A 89 -6.45 -4.18 -22.45
CA SER A 89 -5.39 -4.50 -23.43
C SER A 89 -4.52 -3.29 -23.74
N LYS A 90 -5.10 -2.09 -23.85
CA LYS A 90 -4.34 -0.84 -24.05
C LYS A 90 -3.42 -0.51 -22.89
N VAL A 91 -3.85 -0.78 -21.66
CA VAL A 91 -3.01 -0.60 -20.46
C VAL A 91 -1.92 -1.66 -20.41
N ARG A 92 -2.29 -2.93 -20.63
CA ARG A 92 -1.38 -4.07 -20.64
C ARG A 92 -0.28 -3.90 -21.68
N ASP A 93 -0.64 -3.62 -22.92
CA ASP A 93 0.28 -3.63 -24.07
C ASP A 93 1.08 -2.32 -24.19
N GLY A 94 0.66 -1.25 -23.50
CA GLY A 94 1.38 0.02 -23.43
C GLY A 94 1.96 0.28 -22.05
N GLN A 95 1.13 0.84 -21.16
CA GLN A 95 1.52 1.32 -19.84
C GLN A 95 2.28 0.27 -19.01
N GLN A 96 1.74 -0.95 -18.93
CA GLN A 96 2.30 -2.01 -18.08
C GLN A 96 3.63 -2.51 -18.63
N VAL A 97 3.73 -2.76 -19.93
CA VAL A 97 5.00 -3.18 -20.58
C VAL A 97 6.08 -2.13 -20.36
N ALA A 98 5.80 -0.86 -20.64
CA ALA A 98 6.77 0.23 -20.50
C ALA A 98 7.22 0.42 -19.04
N LEU A 99 6.29 0.34 -18.08
CA LEU A 99 6.63 0.46 -16.65
C LEU A 99 7.45 -0.73 -16.15
N LYS A 100 7.09 -1.97 -16.53
CA LYS A 100 7.86 -3.16 -16.15
C LYS A 100 9.28 -3.14 -16.72
N ALA A 101 9.43 -2.75 -17.99
CA ALA A 101 10.74 -2.62 -18.62
C ALA A 101 11.61 -1.56 -17.90
N TRP A 102 11.04 -0.41 -17.55
CA TRP A 102 11.74 0.60 -16.75
C TRP A 102 12.10 0.09 -15.35
N ARG A 103 11.17 -0.58 -14.66
CA ARG A 103 11.42 -1.18 -13.34
C ARG A 103 12.60 -2.13 -13.40
N ASP A 104 12.61 -3.04 -14.38
CA ASP A 104 13.65 -4.07 -14.50
C ASP A 104 15.03 -3.47 -14.80
N ALA A 105 15.09 -2.27 -15.37
CA ALA A 105 16.34 -1.54 -15.62
C ALA A 105 16.81 -0.70 -14.43
N GLU A 106 15.89 -0.12 -13.64
CA GLU A 106 16.21 0.95 -12.68
C GLU A 106 16.07 0.54 -11.21
N LEU A 107 15.22 -0.44 -10.91
CA LEU A 107 14.96 -0.91 -9.55
C LEU A 107 15.65 -2.26 -9.28
N PRO A 108 16.01 -2.55 -8.02
CA PRO A 108 16.52 -3.87 -7.65
C PRO A 108 15.53 -4.98 -7.99
N HIS A 109 16.05 -6.15 -8.40
CA HIS A 109 15.25 -7.37 -8.49
C HIS A 109 14.83 -7.84 -7.09
N GLY A 110 13.60 -8.32 -6.95
CA GLY A 110 13.01 -8.67 -5.66
C GLY A 110 12.38 -7.48 -4.93
N CYS A 111 11.92 -7.70 -3.70
CA CYS A 111 11.48 -6.59 -2.84
C CYS A 111 12.70 -5.78 -2.38
N PRO A 112 12.80 -4.48 -2.69
CA PRO A 112 14.03 -3.71 -2.44
C PRO A 112 14.53 -3.81 -1.00
N VAL A 113 13.63 -3.67 -0.01
CA VAL A 113 13.95 -3.83 1.41
C VAL A 113 12.78 -4.40 2.22
N GLY A 114 13.09 -5.24 3.21
CA GLY A 114 12.21 -5.61 4.32
C GLY A 114 10.95 -6.40 3.96
N GLN A 115 10.89 -6.94 2.73
CA GLN A 115 9.76 -7.71 2.20
C GLN A 115 8.41 -6.96 2.17
N THR A 116 8.42 -5.68 2.54
CA THR A 116 7.23 -4.86 2.76
C THR A 116 7.19 -3.68 1.79
N ALA A 117 6.08 -3.56 1.06
CA ALA A 117 5.72 -2.37 0.30
C ALA A 117 4.71 -1.53 1.10
N LEU A 118 5.09 -0.32 1.49
CA LEU A 118 4.22 0.66 2.15
C LEU A 118 3.72 1.68 1.12
N TYR A 119 2.41 1.84 0.98
CA TYR A 119 1.80 2.73 0.00
C TYR A 119 0.72 3.62 0.67
N PRO A 120 1.13 4.74 1.30
CA PRO A 120 0.21 5.70 1.89
C PRO A 120 -0.58 6.45 0.80
N PHE A 121 -1.82 6.83 1.12
CA PHE A 121 -2.71 7.56 0.22
C PHE A 121 -2.98 6.84 -1.13
N SER A 122 -2.92 5.51 -1.13
CA SER A 122 -2.91 4.70 -2.35
C SER A 122 -4.26 4.59 -3.04
N GLY A 123 -5.37 4.79 -2.31
CA GLY A 123 -6.65 4.25 -2.73
C GLY A 123 -6.54 2.74 -3.04
N PRO A 124 -7.31 2.21 -3.99
CA PRO A 124 -7.21 0.82 -4.43
C PRO A 124 -6.18 0.59 -5.55
N ASP A 125 -5.06 1.32 -5.59
CA ASP A 125 -4.02 1.22 -6.63
C ASP A 125 -3.13 -0.03 -6.52
N PHE A 126 -3.73 -1.22 -6.59
CA PHE A 126 -2.98 -2.46 -6.56
C PHE A 126 -2.06 -2.62 -7.79
N LEU A 127 -2.50 -2.13 -8.94
CA LEU A 127 -1.78 -2.30 -10.21
C LEU A 127 -0.36 -1.71 -10.11
N ASN A 128 -0.21 -0.44 -9.73
CA ASN A 128 1.11 0.18 -9.72
C ASN A 128 2.04 -0.42 -8.66
N VAL A 129 1.54 -0.72 -7.45
CA VAL A 129 2.38 -1.34 -6.40
C VAL A 129 2.81 -2.74 -6.80
N TYR A 130 1.92 -3.54 -7.39
CA TYR A 130 2.27 -4.89 -7.84
C TYR A 130 3.16 -4.89 -9.08
N TRP A 131 3.02 -3.91 -9.97
CA TRP A 131 3.93 -3.79 -11.10
C TRP A 131 5.33 -3.36 -10.67
N LEU A 132 5.45 -2.40 -9.75
CA LEU A 132 6.74 -1.90 -9.28
C LEU A 132 7.44 -2.86 -8.31
N PHE A 133 6.67 -3.53 -7.45
CA PHE A 133 7.20 -4.38 -6.37
C PHE A 133 6.50 -5.75 -6.34
N PRO A 134 6.60 -6.53 -7.43
CA PRO A 134 5.86 -7.79 -7.59
C PRO A 134 6.27 -8.89 -6.59
N ASP A 135 7.42 -8.73 -5.94
CA ASP A 135 8.04 -9.73 -5.07
C ASP A 135 8.03 -9.31 -3.59
N CYS A 136 7.39 -8.18 -3.24
CA CYS A 136 7.12 -7.87 -1.83
C CYS A 136 5.95 -8.71 -1.32
N THR A 137 6.17 -9.45 -0.23
CA THR A 137 5.19 -10.40 0.32
C THR A 137 4.17 -9.76 1.25
N ASN A 138 4.44 -8.56 1.78
CA ASN A 138 3.54 -7.77 2.62
C ASN A 138 3.30 -6.40 1.99
N ILE A 139 2.10 -6.14 1.50
CA ILE A 139 1.70 -4.85 0.92
C ILE A 139 0.79 -4.14 1.93
N VAL A 140 1.21 -2.98 2.42
CA VAL A 140 0.43 -2.15 3.35
C VAL A 140 -0.01 -0.88 2.63
N MET A 141 -1.33 -0.73 2.46
CA MET A 141 -1.97 0.37 1.76
C MET A 141 -2.95 1.08 2.69
N PHE A 142 -3.16 2.39 2.52
CA PHE A 142 -4.23 3.07 3.23
C PHE A 142 -4.71 4.33 2.54
N GLY A 143 -5.97 4.66 2.78
CA GLY A 143 -6.64 5.81 2.19
C GLY A 143 -7.97 6.11 2.87
N LEU A 144 -8.75 6.98 2.23
CA LEU A 144 -10.04 7.45 2.75
C LEU A 144 -11.21 6.56 2.32
N GLU A 145 -10.96 5.64 1.39
CA GLU A 145 -11.99 4.84 0.76
C GLU A 145 -12.51 3.77 1.71
N ARG A 146 -13.81 3.49 1.64
CA ARG A 146 -14.43 2.44 2.45
C ARG A 146 -13.92 1.08 1.99
N ILE A 147 -13.77 0.15 2.94
CA ILE A 147 -13.34 -1.23 2.68
C ILE A 147 -14.26 -1.93 1.68
N GLY A 148 -15.56 -2.02 1.99
CA GLY A 148 -16.48 -2.78 1.16
C GLY A 148 -16.47 -4.27 1.44
N ASP A 149 -17.16 -5.03 0.59
CA ASP A 149 -17.31 -6.48 0.73
C ASP A 149 -17.09 -7.17 -0.63
N VAL A 150 -16.79 -8.47 -0.61
CA VAL A 150 -16.82 -9.32 -1.81
C VAL A 150 -18.25 -9.39 -2.33
N PRO A 151 -18.52 -9.07 -3.61
CA PRO A 151 -19.86 -9.17 -4.16
C PRO A 151 -20.40 -10.61 -4.11
N LYS A 152 -21.61 -10.78 -3.58
CA LYS A 152 -22.32 -12.08 -3.53
C LYS A 152 -23.08 -12.31 -4.84
N VAL A 153 -22.34 -12.57 -5.91
CA VAL A 153 -22.89 -12.65 -7.28
C VAL A 153 -23.94 -13.75 -7.44
N GLU A 154 -23.85 -14.79 -6.62
CA GLU A 154 -24.73 -15.97 -6.63
C GLU A 154 -26.14 -15.67 -6.11
N THR A 155 -26.29 -14.61 -5.31
CA THR A 155 -27.58 -14.21 -4.74
C THR A 155 -28.20 -13.01 -5.47
N MET A 156 -27.57 -12.56 -6.57
CA MET A 156 -28.05 -11.41 -7.34
C MET A 156 -29.03 -11.86 -8.41
N SER A 157 -30.09 -11.08 -8.59
CA SER A 157 -30.88 -11.12 -9.82
C SER A 157 -30.07 -10.60 -11.02
N GLU A 158 -30.53 -10.90 -12.24
CA GLU A 158 -29.86 -10.48 -13.47
C GLU A 158 -29.66 -8.97 -13.57
N LYS A 159 -30.68 -8.18 -13.17
CA LYS A 159 -30.60 -6.71 -13.13
C LYS A 159 -29.54 -6.23 -12.16
N GLU A 160 -29.40 -6.89 -11.03
CA GLU A 160 -28.43 -6.54 -9.99
C GLU A 160 -27.01 -6.84 -10.43
N PHE A 161 -26.80 -8.00 -11.06
CA PHE A 161 -25.53 -8.40 -11.65
C PHE A 161 -25.12 -7.45 -12.77
N THR A 162 -26.03 -7.13 -13.70
CA THR A 162 -25.80 -6.17 -14.78
C THR A 162 -25.36 -4.81 -14.25
N ASN A 163 -26.05 -4.30 -13.23
CA ASN A 163 -25.70 -3.02 -12.60
C ASN A 163 -24.33 -3.07 -11.91
N LEU A 164 -23.98 -4.19 -11.27
CA LEU A 164 -22.65 -4.37 -10.69
C LEU A 164 -21.56 -4.26 -11.78
N LEU A 165 -21.72 -4.98 -12.90
CA LEU A 165 -20.78 -4.99 -14.02
C LEU A 165 -20.63 -3.59 -14.64
N VAL A 166 -21.73 -2.88 -14.89
CA VAL A 166 -21.70 -1.50 -15.40
C VAL A 166 -20.92 -0.56 -14.48
N ASN A 167 -21.13 -0.66 -13.16
CA ASN A 167 -20.42 0.18 -12.18
C ASN A 167 -18.92 -0.17 -12.12
N VAL A 168 -18.57 -1.46 -12.12
CA VAL A 168 -17.18 -1.93 -12.18
C VAL A 168 -16.49 -1.42 -13.45
N ARG A 169 -17.11 -1.63 -14.62
CA ARG A 169 -16.59 -1.18 -15.90
C ARG A 169 -16.36 0.32 -15.93
N GLY A 170 -17.36 1.11 -15.53
CA GLY A 170 -17.24 2.57 -15.49
C GLY A 170 -16.10 3.06 -14.61
N PHE A 171 -15.95 2.47 -13.42
CA PHE A 171 -14.87 2.81 -12.50
C PHE A 171 -13.49 2.41 -13.05
N MET A 172 -13.34 1.17 -13.50
CA MET A 172 -12.05 0.63 -13.95
C MET A 172 -11.57 1.28 -15.25
N VAL A 173 -12.46 1.55 -16.21
CA VAL A 173 -12.08 2.26 -17.45
C VAL A 173 -11.59 3.67 -17.13
N ASN A 174 -12.21 4.37 -16.18
CA ASN A 174 -11.74 5.68 -15.74
C ASN A 174 -10.33 5.59 -15.13
N LEU A 175 -10.10 4.58 -14.28
CA LEU A 175 -8.80 4.31 -13.68
C LEU A 175 -7.73 4.01 -14.75
N PHE A 176 -8.04 3.18 -15.74
CA PHE A 176 -7.14 2.85 -16.84
C PHE A 176 -6.74 4.07 -17.67
N VAL A 177 -7.69 4.97 -17.91
CA VAL A 177 -7.46 6.21 -18.67
C VAL A 177 -6.66 7.21 -17.84
N ARG A 178 -6.94 7.39 -16.55
CA ARG A 178 -6.25 8.41 -15.74
C ARG A 178 -4.91 7.94 -15.18
N ASN A 179 -4.77 6.65 -14.90
CA ASN A 179 -3.69 6.07 -14.09
C ASN A 179 -3.53 6.73 -12.71
N TYR A 180 -4.57 7.39 -12.19
CA TYR A 180 -4.62 7.90 -10.82
C TYR A 180 -6.06 8.03 -10.36
N PHE A 181 -6.21 8.15 -9.06
CA PHE A 181 -7.47 8.19 -8.34
C PHE A 181 -7.87 9.64 -8.04
N VAL A 182 -9.16 9.99 -8.24
CA VAL A 182 -9.70 11.34 -7.97
C VAL A 182 -10.69 11.26 -6.81
N THR A 183 -10.33 11.83 -5.66
CA THR A 183 -11.05 11.67 -4.36
C THR A 183 -12.54 12.03 -4.42
N ASP A 184 -12.94 13.13 -5.07
CA ASP A 184 -14.35 13.52 -5.15
C ASP A 184 -15.18 12.58 -6.07
N THR A 185 -14.62 12.23 -7.23
CA THR A 185 -15.23 11.25 -8.14
C THR A 185 -15.30 9.86 -7.49
N MET A 186 -14.28 9.47 -6.72
CA MET A 186 -14.24 8.20 -5.99
C MET A 186 -15.23 8.14 -4.83
N LEU A 187 -15.33 9.20 -4.01
CA LEU A 187 -16.30 9.23 -2.91
C LEU A 187 -17.73 9.13 -3.45
N LYS A 188 -18.00 9.69 -4.63
CA LYS A 188 -19.29 9.54 -5.32
C LYS A 188 -19.50 8.11 -5.86
N SER A 189 -18.51 7.53 -6.56
CA SER A 189 -18.62 6.20 -7.18
C SER A 189 -18.51 5.01 -6.22
N LEU A 190 -17.77 5.15 -5.11
CA LEU A 190 -17.60 4.12 -4.07
C LEU A 190 -18.57 4.32 -2.89
N GLY A 191 -19.20 5.49 -2.79
CA GLY A 191 -20.16 5.84 -1.75
C GLY A 191 -21.63 5.71 -2.17
N ARG A 192 -21.92 5.66 -3.48
CA ARG A 192 -23.27 5.49 -4.05
C ARG A 192 -23.21 4.36 -5.09
N ASN A 193 -24.21 3.47 -5.08
CA ASN A 193 -24.34 2.26 -5.92
C ASN A 193 -23.60 1.01 -5.41
N ARG A 194 -23.84 -0.13 -6.06
CA ARG A 194 -23.45 -1.49 -5.62
C ARG A 194 -21.95 -1.78 -5.65
N LEU A 195 -21.13 -0.88 -6.21
CA LEU A 195 -19.67 -0.91 -6.04
C LEU A 195 -19.33 -0.38 -4.64
N ARG A 196 -19.60 -1.20 -3.63
CA ARG A 196 -19.40 -0.84 -2.22
C ARG A 196 -17.94 -1.04 -1.86
N GLY A 197 -17.18 0.05 -1.82
CA GLY A 197 -15.80 0.09 -1.31
C GLY A 197 -14.71 -0.43 -2.25
N VAL A 198 -13.49 -0.55 -1.72
CA VAL A 198 -12.26 -0.90 -2.47
C VAL A 198 -12.12 -2.38 -2.78
N VAL A 199 -12.74 -3.28 -2.00
CA VAL A 199 -12.59 -4.73 -2.17
C VAL A 199 -12.91 -5.18 -3.61
N PRO A 200 -14.05 -4.85 -4.23
CA PRO A 200 -14.32 -5.23 -5.61
C PRO A 200 -13.29 -4.70 -6.62
N VAL A 201 -12.71 -3.52 -6.37
CA VAL A 201 -11.67 -2.93 -7.23
C VAL A 201 -10.37 -3.71 -7.11
N PHE A 202 -9.97 -4.07 -5.87
CA PHE A 202 -8.81 -4.93 -5.65
C PHE A 202 -8.96 -6.28 -6.35
N LEU A 203 -10.13 -6.92 -6.24
CA LEU A 203 -10.39 -8.20 -6.92
C LEU A 203 -10.19 -8.09 -8.43
N VAL A 204 -10.72 -7.04 -9.06
CA VAL A 204 -10.53 -6.81 -10.50
C VAL A 204 -9.05 -6.58 -10.84
N SER A 205 -8.38 -5.66 -10.14
CA SER A 205 -6.97 -5.37 -10.38
C SER A 205 -6.06 -6.59 -10.17
N MET A 206 -6.37 -7.44 -9.19
CA MET A 206 -5.68 -8.69 -8.92
C MET A 206 -5.87 -9.71 -10.04
N ALA A 207 -7.12 -9.98 -10.44
CA ALA A 207 -7.40 -10.91 -11.54
C ALA A 207 -6.76 -10.46 -12.85
N LEU A 208 -6.84 -9.16 -13.19
CA LEU A 208 -6.16 -8.60 -14.37
C LEU A 208 -4.63 -8.66 -14.30
N SER A 209 -4.06 -8.69 -13.08
CA SER A 209 -2.62 -8.82 -12.86
C SER A 209 -2.13 -10.28 -12.85
N GLY A 210 -3.01 -11.26 -13.10
CA GLY A 210 -2.66 -12.68 -13.12
C GLY A 210 -2.34 -13.25 -11.74
N VAL A 211 -3.00 -12.74 -10.70
CA VAL A 211 -2.93 -13.33 -9.36
C VAL A 211 -4.27 -13.93 -8.97
N GLU A 212 -4.21 -15.01 -8.19
CA GLU A 212 -5.35 -15.69 -7.60
C GLU A 212 -5.62 -15.13 -6.21
N VAL A 213 -6.88 -14.74 -5.95
CA VAL A 213 -7.30 -14.26 -4.64
C VAL A 213 -7.74 -15.45 -3.79
N LEU A 214 -7.05 -15.66 -2.67
CA LEU A 214 -7.25 -16.82 -1.80
C LEU A 214 -8.21 -16.52 -0.65
N ARG A 215 -8.12 -15.31 -0.11
CA ARG A 215 -8.92 -14.89 1.04
C ARG A 215 -9.12 -13.39 1.06
N VAL A 216 -10.31 -12.97 1.49
CA VAL A 216 -10.60 -11.60 1.92
C VAL A 216 -11.20 -11.68 3.32
N THR A 217 -10.55 -11.08 4.30
CA THR A 217 -11.02 -11.05 5.69
C THR A 217 -10.97 -9.64 6.25
N PRO A 218 -11.97 -9.23 7.05
CA PRO A 218 -11.82 -8.05 7.87
C PRO A 218 -10.51 -8.13 8.66
N LEU A 219 -9.75 -7.04 8.65
CA LEU A 219 -8.60 -6.91 9.49
C LEU A 219 -9.02 -5.98 10.61
N ASP A 220 -9.07 -6.53 11.82
CA ASP A 220 -9.18 -5.68 12.99
C ASP A 220 -8.02 -4.68 12.97
N PRO A 221 -8.27 -3.41 13.34
CA PRO A 221 -7.19 -2.50 13.66
C PRO A 221 -6.11 -3.23 14.48
N PRO A 222 -4.82 -2.89 14.34
CA PRO A 222 -3.79 -3.42 15.23
C PRO A 222 -3.96 -3.00 16.72
N VAL A 223 -5.17 -2.62 17.15
CA VAL A 223 -5.48 -1.95 18.41
C VAL A 223 -6.91 -2.27 18.88
N PRO A 224 -7.15 -2.46 20.18
CA PRO A 224 -8.45 -2.20 20.79
C PRO A 224 -8.77 -0.70 20.68
N LEU A 225 -9.69 -0.35 19.78
CA LEU A 225 -10.21 1.00 19.63
C LEU A 225 -10.65 1.56 21.01
N THR A 226 -10.21 2.77 21.38
CA THR A 226 -10.71 3.45 22.60
C THR A 226 -12.25 3.49 22.56
N LYS A 227 -12.94 3.45 23.71
CA LYS A 227 -14.41 3.27 23.81
C LYS A 227 -15.25 4.25 22.94
N SER A 228 -14.69 5.37 22.49
CA SER A 228 -15.33 6.28 21.54
C SER A 228 -15.38 5.77 20.08
N ALA A 229 -14.62 4.74 19.74
CA ALA A 229 -14.50 4.20 18.38
C ALA A 229 -15.23 2.84 18.20
N LEU A 230 -15.71 2.22 19.27
CA LEU A 230 -16.51 1.00 19.24
C LEU A 230 -18.01 1.33 19.37
N THR A 231 -18.72 1.31 18.25
CA THR A 231 -20.17 1.12 18.23
C THR A 231 -20.50 0.21 17.07
N THR A 232 -21.39 -0.72 17.38
CA THR A 232 -21.70 -1.99 16.75
C THR A 232 -22.18 -1.85 15.31
N SER A 233 -21.97 -2.91 14.53
CA SER A 233 -22.57 -3.17 13.23
C SER A 233 -24.06 -2.80 13.20
N GLY A 234 -24.44 -1.96 12.24
CA GLY A 234 -25.83 -1.68 11.91
C GLY A 234 -25.92 -1.16 10.48
N GLN A 235 -26.48 -1.97 9.60
CA GLN A 235 -27.12 -1.45 8.39
C GLN A 235 -28.19 -0.44 8.83
N THR A 236 -28.12 0.79 8.35
CA THR A 236 -29.29 1.66 8.28
C THR A 236 -29.23 2.46 7.00
N ASP A 237 -30.12 2.11 6.08
CA ASP A 237 -30.55 2.96 4.97
C ASP A 237 -31.26 4.19 5.56
N ALA A 238 -30.56 5.31 5.55
CA ALA A 238 -31.10 6.67 5.48
C ALA A 238 -29.91 7.63 5.53
N LEU A 239 -29.96 8.72 4.76
CA LEU A 239 -29.07 9.86 4.91
C LEU A 239 -29.73 10.86 5.87
N PRO A 240 -29.30 11.01 7.14
CA PRO A 240 -29.52 12.24 7.86
C PRO A 240 -28.39 13.22 7.54
N LYS A 241 -28.76 14.49 7.33
CA LYS A 241 -27.83 15.63 7.41
C LYS A 241 -27.35 15.74 8.85
N GLU A 242 -26.18 15.17 9.17
CA GLU A 242 -25.60 15.25 10.51
C GLU A 242 -24.08 15.42 10.50
N ARG A 243 -23.62 16.20 11.48
CA ARG A 243 -22.24 16.52 11.89
C ARG A 243 -21.23 15.41 11.55
N VAL A 244 -20.06 15.82 11.07
CA VAL A 244 -18.92 14.96 10.69
C VAL A 244 -18.76 13.79 11.66
N ARG A 245 -19.36 12.64 11.34
CA ARG A 245 -19.12 11.40 12.06
C ARG A 245 -17.64 11.07 11.84
N LYS A 246 -16.83 11.13 12.91
CA LYS A 246 -15.41 10.75 12.88
C LYS A 246 -15.27 9.41 12.16
N ARG A 247 -14.50 9.37 11.06
CA ARG A 247 -14.27 8.14 10.30
C ARG A 247 -13.51 7.16 11.20
N LYS A 248 -14.05 5.95 11.34
CA LYS A 248 -13.43 4.89 12.15
C LYS A 248 -12.37 4.18 11.33
N LEU A 249 -11.24 3.85 11.95
CA LEU A 249 -10.22 3.02 11.33
C LEU A 249 -10.78 1.61 11.10
N ARG A 250 -10.68 1.13 9.86
CA ARG A 250 -11.12 -0.22 9.45
C ARG A 250 -10.06 -0.83 8.54
N GLY A 251 -9.81 -2.13 8.67
CA GLY A 251 -8.87 -2.85 7.83
C GLY A 251 -9.52 -3.99 7.04
N VAL A 252 -8.85 -4.38 5.96
CA VAL A 252 -9.06 -5.66 5.26
C VAL A 252 -7.70 -6.29 4.96
N LEU A 253 -7.63 -7.61 5.10
CA LEU A 253 -6.54 -8.46 4.68
C LEU A 253 -6.99 -9.24 3.45
N ILE A 254 -6.20 -9.19 2.39
CA ILE A 254 -6.38 -9.96 1.17
C ILE A 254 -5.14 -10.82 0.96
N ASP A 255 -5.29 -12.14 1.06
CA ASP A 255 -4.22 -13.08 0.70
C ASP A 255 -4.38 -13.48 -0.76
N PHE A 256 -3.28 -13.46 -1.48
CA PHE A 256 -3.24 -13.78 -2.90
C PHE A 256 -1.93 -14.48 -3.26
N ARG A 257 -1.88 -15.08 -4.44
CA ARG A 257 -0.64 -15.63 -5.00
C ARG A 257 -0.58 -15.41 -6.50
N ARG A 258 0.62 -15.30 -7.05
CA ARG A 258 0.80 -15.38 -8.51
C ARG A 258 0.30 -16.75 -8.99
N SER A 259 -0.45 -16.78 -10.10
CA SER A 259 -0.90 -18.06 -10.65
C SER A 259 0.27 -19.01 -10.89
N GLY A 260 0.14 -20.26 -10.44
CA GLY A 260 1.19 -21.27 -10.49
C GLY A 260 2.29 -21.14 -9.42
N SER A 261 2.30 -20.09 -8.60
CA SER A 261 3.22 -19.97 -7.46
C SER A 261 2.65 -20.62 -6.21
N THR A 262 3.51 -21.12 -5.32
CA THR A 262 3.16 -21.53 -3.96
C THR A 262 3.33 -20.40 -2.94
N GLN A 263 4.04 -19.32 -3.30
CA GLN A 263 4.28 -18.18 -2.42
C GLN A 263 3.00 -17.35 -2.26
N ILE A 264 2.49 -17.30 -1.04
CA ILE A 264 1.39 -16.41 -0.66
C ILE A 264 1.96 -15.03 -0.34
N GLN A 265 1.24 -14.01 -0.78
CA GLN A 265 1.45 -12.60 -0.46
C GLN A 265 0.19 -12.04 0.16
N ASN A 266 0.32 -10.99 0.95
CA ASN A 266 -0.81 -10.31 1.56
C ASN A 266 -0.85 -8.83 1.23
N LEU A 267 -2.08 -8.32 1.09
CA LEU A 267 -2.41 -6.90 1.02
C LEU A 267 -3.25 -6.54 2.23
N LYS A 268 -2.76 -5.60 3.03
CA LYS A 268 -3.49 -4.98 4.14
C LYS A 268 -3.89 -3.58 3.70
N TYR A 269 -5.18 -3.32 3.58
CA TYR A 269 -5.69 -1.98 3.28
C TYR A 269 -6.42 -1.41 4.50
N PHE A 270 -6.08 -0.18 4.88
CA PHE A 270 -6.75 0.52 5.97
C PHE A 270 -7.51 1.76 5.46
N SER A 271 -8.77 1.87 5.87
CA SER A 271 -9.61 3.05 5.69
C SER A 271 -9.51 3.94 6.92
N LEU A 272 -8.90 5.12 6.78
CA LEU A 272 -8.67 6.07 7.88
C LEU A 272 -8.43 7.49 7.39
N ASP A 273 -8.62 8.46 8.27
CA ASP A 273 -8.17 9.84 8.06
C ASP A 273 -6.75 10.00 8.59
N ALA A 274 -5.81 10.33 7.70
CA ALA A 274 -4.39 10.37 8.02
C ALA A 274 -3.91 11.73 8.55
N THR A 275 -4.82 12.69 8.79
CA THR A 275 -4.48 13.98 9.39
C THR A 275 -4.01 13.81 10.83
N ASP A 276 -3.10 14.67 11.28
CA ASP A 276 -2.54 14.66 12.63
C ASP A 276 -3.63 14.71 13.71
N ALA A 277 -4.73 15.43 13.43
CA ALA A 277 -5.90 15.54 14.29
C ALA A 277 -6.69 14.22 14.39
N ALA A 278 -6.97 13.56 13.26
CA ALA A 278 -7.69 12.28 13.28
C ALA A 278 -6.83 11.13 13.80
N MET A 279 -5.54 11.15 13.48
CA MET A 279 -4.55 10.19 13.99
C MET A 279 -4.40 10.22 15.52
N ALA A 280 -4.89 11.26 16.21
CA ALA A 280 -4.97 11.26 17.67
C ALA A 280 -6.00 10.26 18.22
N ASP A 281 -7.00 9.84 17.41
CA ASP A 281 -7.99 8.84 17.79
C ASP A 281 -7.47 7.39 17.65
N TYR A 282 -6.34 7.18 16.96
CA TYR A 282 -5.68 5.88 16.74
C TYR A 282 -4.15 6.02 16.63
N PRO A 283 -3.46 6.53 17.68
CA PRO A 283 -2.03 6.80 17.64
C PRO A 283 -1.17 5.56 17.36
N GLU A 284 -1.63 4.38 17.76
CA GLU A 284 -0.94 3.10 17.58
C GLU A 284 -0.87 2.68 16.11
N PHE A 285 -1.69 3.28 15.22
CA PHE A 285 -1.51 3.07 13.78
C PHE A 285 -0.15 3.61 13.32
N LEU A 286 0.33 4.73 13.89
CA LEU A 286 1.69 5.21 13.61
C LEU A 286 2.76 4.24 14.13
N ASP A 287 2.53 3.64 15.29
CA ASP A 287 3.45 2.63 15.85
C ASP A 287 3.50 1.39 14.95
N TYR A 288 2.34 0.91 14.51
CA TYR A 288 2.26 -0.16 13.51
C TYR A 288 3.06 0.18 12.25
N LEU A 289 2.91 1.39 11.69
CA LEU A 289 3.70 1.81 10.52
C LEU A 289 5.21 1.82 10.81
N ARG A 290 5.65 2.19 12.02
CA ARG A 290 7.06 2.11 12.42
C ARG A 290 7.57 0.66 12.48
N THR A 291 6.73 -0.31 12.85
CA THR A 291 7.11 -1.74 12.85
C THR A 291 7.38 -2.30 11.45
N LEU A 292 6.91 -1.62 10.39
CA LEU A 292 7.18 -2.01 9.01
C LEU A 292 8.63 -1.71 8.57
N ALA A 293 9.39 -1.00 9.39
CA ALA A 293 10.76 -0.63 9.06
C ALA A 293 11.71 -1.84 9.08
N PRO A 294 12.65 -1.94 8.12
CA PRO A 294 12.83 -1.04 6.98
C PRO A 294 11.83 -1.34 5.85
N ALA A 295 11.11 -0.32 5.36
CA ALA A 295 10.10 -0.48 4.31
C ALA A 295 10.57 0.03 2.94
N THR A 296 10.06 -0.60 1.89
CA THR A 296 10.03 -0.06 0.53
C THR A 296 8.74 0.76 0.38
N THR A 297 8.84 2.04 0.06
CA THR A 297 7.67 2.93 0.02
C THR A 297 7.34 3.37 -1.39
N LEU A 298 6.04 3.32 -1.73
CA LEU A 298 5.46 3.91 -2.94
C LEU A 298 4.61 5.10 -2.54
N ILE A 299 4.75 6.27 -3.17
CA ILE A 299 3.77 7.36 -3.02
C ILE A 299 3.47 7.92 -4.40
N LYS A 300 2.19 8.05 -4.74
CA LYS A 300 1.81 8.47 -6.08
C LYS A 300 0.48 9.19 -6.04
N SER A 301 0.40 10.34 -6.69
CA SER A 301 -0.84 11.11 -6.84
C SER A 301 -1.53 11.38 -5.49
N ALA A 302 -0.74 11.70 -4.47
CA ALA A 302 -1.14 11.85 -3.07
C ALA A 302 -1.56 13.29 -2.72
N SER A 303 -2.07 14.06 -3.69
CA SER A 303 -2.61 15.43 -3.49
C SER A 303 -1.69 16.39 -2.73
N TYR A 304 -0.36 16.18 -2.79
CA TYR A 304 0.65 16.96 -2.06
C TYR A 304 0.39 17.02 -0.53
N LEU A 305 -0.34 16.05 0.03
CA LEU A 305 -0.77 16.07 1.45
C LEU A 305 0.42 16.13 2.41
N LEU A 306 1.51 15.41 2.09
CA LEU A 306 2.74 15.41 2.89
C LEU A 306 3.54 16.73 2.77
N HIS A 307 3.10 17.71 1.99
CA HIS A 307 3.67 19.05 2.00
C HIS A 307 3.07 19.92 3.11
N GLY A 308 1.83 19.62 3.52
CA GLY A 308 1.10 20.34 4.57
C GLY A 308 1.64 20.13 5.97
N HIS A 309 1.08 20.89 6.92
CA HIS A 309 1.37 20.77 8.35
C HIS A 309 0.44 19.75 9.01
N GLU A 310 -0.73 19.52 8.43
CA GLU A 310 -1.79 18.63 8.88
C GLU A 310 -1.41 17.14 8.79
N PHE A 311 -0.31 16.80 8.12
CA PHE A 311 0.19 15.43 7.97
C PHE A 311 1.63 15.28 8.48
N SER A 312 2.05 16.15 9.41
CA SER A 312 3.44 16.21 9.85
C SER A 312 3.88 14.93 10.57
N ARG A 313 3.03 14.36 11.42
CA ARG A 313 3.36 13.14 12.18
C ARG A 313 3.49 11.95 11.25
N LEU A 314 2.55 11.79 10.32
CA LEU A 314 2.61 10.71 9.33
C LEU A 314 3.83 10.87 8.41
N ARG A 315 4.13 12.10 7.95
CA ARG A 315 5.32 12.38 7.15
C ARG A 315 6.59 11.90 7.84
N ASP A 316 6.77 12.23 9.12
CA ASP A 316 7.96 11.83 9.87
C ASP A 316 8.02 10.31 10.05
N VAL A 317 6.90 9.65 10.33
CA VAL A 317 6.82 8.18 10.41
C VAL A 317 7.20 7.51 9.10
N ILE A 318 6.72 8.00 7.96
CA ILE A 318 7.10 7.46 6.65
C ILE A 318 8.61 7.65 6.42
N LEU A 319 9.16 8.84 6.71
CA LEU A 319 10.59 9.12 6.58
C LEU A 319 11.46 8.22 7.47
N ASP A 320 10.99 7.88 8.67
CA ASP A 320 11.74 7.06 9.63
C ASP A 320 11.62 5.56 9.37
N ALA A 321 10.52 5.11 8.76
CA ALA A 321 10.28 3.71 8.43
C ALA A 321 10.85 3.30 7.06
N SER A 322 10.94 4.23 6.12
CA SER A 322 11.34 3.96 4.74
C SER A 322 12.86 4.04 4.56
N VAL A 323 13.41 3.19 3.70
CA VAL A 323 14.81 3.28 3.24
C VAL A 323 14.97 3.19 1.72
N PHE A 324 13.89 2.79 1.04
CA PHE A 324 13.76 2.83 -0.42
C PHE A 324 12.41 3.48 -0.74
N LEU A 325 12.39 4.45 -1.66
CA LEU A 325 11.21 5.24 -1.98
C LEU A 325 11.10 5.40 -3.49
N VAL A 326 9.91 5.11 -4.03
CA VAL A 326 9.52 5.48 -5.39
C VAL A 326 8.33 6.42 -5.29
N GLN A 327 8.43 7.63 -5.83
CA GLN A 327 7.32 8.57 -5.78
C GLN A 327 7.28 9.56 -6.93
N ASP A 328 6.12 10.18 -7.16
CA ASP A 328 6.05 11.43 -7.92
C ASP A 328 6.28 12.64 -6.99
N ASP A 329 6.20 13.85 -7.55
CA ASP A 329 6.35 15.11 -6.85
C ASP A 329 5.26 15.41 -5.80
N THR A 330 4.21 14.58 -5.73
CA THR A 330 3.10 14.74 -4.78
C THR A 330 3.37 14.10 -3.41
N GLY A 331 4.42 13.28 -3.29
CA GLY A 331 4.76 12.55 -2.08
C GLY A 331 5.52 13.38 -1.04
N LEU A 332 6.59 12.79 -0.50
CA LEU A 332 7.48 13.45 0.45
C LEU A 332 8.21 14.63 -0.23
N PRO A 333 8.24 15.83 0.39
CA PRO A 333 8.93 16.97 -0.20
C PRO A 333 10.43 16.68 -0.43
N TYR A 334 10.93 17.02 -1.62
CA TYR A 334 12.32 16.83 -2.04
C TYR A 334 13.32 17.41 -1.03
N ALA A 335 13.06 18.62 -0.53
CA ALA A 335 13.91 19.27 0.47
C ALA A 335 14.00 18.47 1.79
N ARG A 336 12.94 17.76 2.19
CA ARG A 336 12.91 16.92 3.39
C ARG A 336 13.74 15.65 3.18
N LEU A 337 13.61 15.02 2.01
CA LEU A 337 14.45 13.86 1.62
C LEU A 337 15.94 14.25 1.63
N ARG A 338 16.32 15.36 0.99
CA ARG A 338 17.70 15.84 0.99
C ARG A 338 18.23 16.15 2.39
N LYS A 339 17.43 16.81 3.24
CA LYS A 339 17.80 17.08 4.64
C LYS A 339 18.05 15.82 5.45
N ARG A 340 17.34 14.72 5.14
CA ARG A 340 17.50 13.40 5.79
C ARG A 340 18.60 12.53 5.15
N GLY A 341 19.38 13.08 4.20
CA GLY A 341 20.53 12.39 3.61
C GLY A 341 20.18 11.40 2.49
N TRP A 342 18.99 11.49 1.90
CA TRP A 342 18.60 10.59 0.81
C TRP A 342 19.37 10.91 -0.48
N GLU A 343 19.82 9.84 -1.14
CA GLU A 343 20.27 9.85 -2.52
C GLU A 343 19.05 9.74 -3.42
N ILE A 344 18.94 10.62 -4.43
CA ILE A 344 17.72 10.76 -5.23
C ILE A 344 18.09 10.79 -6.71
N ALA A 345 17.60 9.80 -7.46
CA ALA A 345 17.57 9.79 -8.91
C ALA A 345 16.22 10.32 -9.39
N VAL A 346 16.22 11.19 -10.41
CA VAL A 346 15.00 11.71 -11.02
C VAL A 346 14.79 11.14 -12.42
N TYR A 347 13.53 10.96 -12.81
CA TYR A 347 13.11 10.40 -14.09
C TYR A 347 11.96 11.22 -14.68
N GLY A 348 11.89 11.29 -16.01
CA GLY A 348 10.80 11.99 -16.70
C GLY A 348 10.98 13.50 -16.77
N THR A 349 9.87 14.23 -16.67
CA THR A 349 9.83 15.69 -16.81
C THR A 349 9.12 16.31 -15.62
N TYR A 350 9.80 17.20 -14.91
CA TYR A 350 9.23 17.94 -13.78
C TYR A 350 9.02 19.43 -14.12
N GLU A 351 7.82 19.92 -13.83
CA GLU A 351 7.34 21.25 -14.14
C GLU A 351 6.42 21.74 -13.00
N VAL A 352 5.79 22.91 -13.18
CA VAL A 352 4.78 23.42 -12.24
C VAL A 352 3.63 22.39 -12.09
N PRO A 353 3.31 21.96 -10.84
CA PRO A 353 2.18 21.10 -10.56
C PRO A 353 0.88 21.51 -11.23
N ILE A 354 0.00 20.54 -11.48
CA ILE A 354 -1.33 20.82 -12.04
C ILE A 354 -2.17 21.69 -11.09
N PRO A 355 -3.13 22.49 -11.58
CA PRO A 355 -4.13 23.12 -10.72
C PRO A 355 -4.92 22.08 -9.91
N PRO A 356 -5.24 22.34 -8.62
CA PRO A 356 -4.98 23.57 -7.85
C PRO A 356 -3.64 23.57 -7.08
N PHE A 357 -2.72 22.66 -7.39
CA PHE A 357 -1.51 22.41 -6.60
C PHE A 357 -0.30 23.25 -7.02
N GLN A 358 -0.47 24.31 -7.83
CA GLN A 358 0.68 25.07 -8.37
C GLN A 358 1.61 25.61 -7.26
N GLY A 359 1.06 25.94 -6.09
CA GLY A 359 1.83 26.39 -4.92
C GLY A 359 2.77 25.34 -4.32
N ALA A 360 2.61 24.06 -4.67
CA ALA A 360 3.47 22.97 -4.22
C ALA A 360 4.77 22.83 -5.05
N TYR A 361 5.02 23.72 -6.01
CA TYR A 361 6.23 23.71 -6.82
C TYR A 361 7.51 23.77 -5.98
N GLN A 362 8.38 22.80 -6.20
CA GLN A 362 9.65 22.60 -5.50
C GLN A 362 10.84 23.07 -6.34
N LYS A 363 11.38 24.26 -6.05
CA LYS A 363 12.59 24.80 -6.74
C LYS A 363 13.80 23.85 -6.68
N GLY A 364 14.01 23.21 -5.52
CA GLY A 364 15.11 22.26 -5.35
C GLY A 364 14.97 21.00 -6.23
N LEU A 365 13.73 20.54 -6.47
CA LEU A 365 13.47 19.42 -7.38
C LEU A 365 13.74 19.84 -8.82
N ALA A 366 13.30 21.04 -9.24
CA ALA A 366 13.59 21.57 -10.58
C ALA A 366 15.10 21.65 -10.86
N ALA A 367 15.88 22.17 -9.92
CA ALA A 367 17.34 22.19 -10.04
C ALA A 367 17.95 20.78 -10.15
N ALA A 368 17.36 19.77 -9.49
CA ALA A 368 17.80 18.37 -9.63
C ALA A 368 17.53 17.83 -11.05
N TYR A 369 16.39 18.16 -11.66
CA TYR A 369 16.07 17.80 -13.05
C TYR A 369 16.99 18.50 -14.05
N GLU A 370 17.31 19.79 -13.87
CA GLU A 370 18.26 20.51 -14.73
C GLU A 370 19.67 19.93 -14.65
N LYS A 371 20.08 19.48 -13.45
CA LYS A 371 21.39 18.86 -13.23
C LYS A 371 21.48 17.45 -13.79
N GLN A 372 20.48 16.59 -13.52
CA GLN A 372 20.51 15.17 -13.91
C GLN A 372 20.08 14.95 -15.37
N LYS A 373 19.31 15.89 -15.95
CA LYS A 373 18.79 15.84 -17.33
C LYS A 373 18.22 14.47 -17.71
N PRO A 374 17.26 13.93 -16.94
CA PRO A 374 16.76 12.58 -17.19
C PRO A 374 15.98 12.49 -18.51
N LYS A 375 15.90 11.27 -19.05
CA LYS A 375 15.04 10.98 -20.20
C LYS A 375 13.56 11.03 -19.80
N PRO A 376 12.66 11.40 -20.73
CA PRO A 376 11.22 11.27 -20.52
C PRO A 376 10.82 9.85 -20.13
N LEU A 377 9.82 9.72 -19.26
CA LEU A 377 9.28 8.41 -18.89
C LEU A 377 8.50 7.82 -20.07
N PRO A 378 8.70 6.53 -20.41
CA PRO A 378 7.96 5.88 -21.48
C PRO A 378 6.54 5.45 -21.05
N PHE A 379 6.15 5.74 -19.81
CA PHE A 379 4.85 5.43 -19.24
C PHE A 379 4.33 6.61 -18.43
N ARG A 380 3.05 6.52 -18.06
CA ARG A 380 2.35 7.54 -17.28
C ARG A 380 2.59 7.33 -15.79
N PHE A 381 2.99 8.35 -15.06
CA PHE A 381 3.08 8.33 -13.60
C PHE A 381 2.62 9.66 -13.01
N GLY A 382 2.08 9.62 -11.79
CA GLY A 382 1.58 10.80 -11.06
C GLY A 382 0.39 11.54 -11.68
N TYR A 383 0.18 12.78 -11.24
CA TYR A 383 -0.80 13.68 -11.84
C TYR A 383 -0.29 14.22 -13.18
N GLN A 384 -1.17 14.29 -14.18
CA GLN A 384 -0.80 14.66 -15.55
C GLN A 384 -1.73 15.72 -16.12
N LEU A 385 -1.14 16.65 -16.86
CA LEU A 385 -1.81 17.36 -17.94
C LEU A 385 -1.59 16.54 -19.22
N ILE A 386 -2.63 15.87 -19.69
CA ILE A 386 -2.58 15.20 -21.01
C ILE A 386 -2.81 16.28 -22.06
N SER A 387 -1.72 16.82 -22.61
CA SER A 387 -1.77 17.43 -23.95
C SER A 387 -1.31 16.37 -24.96
N LYS A 388 -1.80 16.41 -26.20
CA LYS A 388 -1.42 15.46 -27.27
C LYS A 388 0.08 15.46 -27.60
N ARG A 389 0.90 16.31 -26.98
CA ARG A 389 2.29 16.56 -27.36
C ARG A 389 3.32 16.23 -26.28
N GLU A 390 2.95 16.11 -25.01
CA GLU A 390 3.93 15.96 -23.92
C GLU A 390 3.46 15.03 -22.78
N ASN A 391 4.24 14.00 -22.49
CA ASN A 391 4.10 13.19 -21.28
C ASN A 391 4.83 13.88 -20.12
N ARG A 392 4.09 14.62 -19.27
CA ARG A 392 4.64 15.33 -18.10
C ARG A 392 4.76 14.45 -16.83
N SER A 393 5.01 13.16 -17.01
CA SER A 393 5.23 12.26 -15.87
C SER A 393 6.60 12.54 -15.25
N ASN A 394 6.61 12.69 -13.93
CA ASN A 394 7.83 12.79 -13.13
C ASN A 394 7.87 11.63 -12.12
N LEU A 395 9.07 11.20 -11.76
CA LEU A 395 9.29 10.15 -10.79
C LEU A 395 10.65 10.34 -10.12
N MET A 396 10.70 10.11 -8.82
CA MET A 396 11.90 10.04 -7.99
C MET A 396 12.08 8.61 -7.49
N VAL A 397 13.30 8.09 -7.61
CA VAL A 397 13.75 6.91 -6.87
C VAL A 397 14.75 7.41 -5.84
N ALA A 398 14.43 7.24 -4.56
CA ALA A 398 15.28 7.67 -3.46
C ALA A 398 15.72 6.48 -2.62
N ARG A 399 16.98 6.51 -2.18
CA ARG A 399 17.60 5.47 -1.35
C ARG A 399 18.34 6.12 -0.19
N LEU A 400 18.35 5.42 0.94
CA LEU A 400 19.08 5.85 2.12
C LEU A 400 20.26 4.89 2.35
N SER A 401 21.49 5.41 2.23
CA SER A 401 22.73 4.62 2.21
C SER A 401 23.05 3.99 3.59
N SER A 402 22.49 4.52 4.67
CA SER A 402 22.42 3.92 6.01
C SER A 402 21.33 4.61 6.83
N ARG A 403 20.61 3.87 7.70
CA ARG A 403 19.50 4.44 8.49
C ARG A 403 20.06 5.47 9.49
N PRO A 404 19.62 6.75 9.46
CA PRO A 404 19.92 7.67 10.55
C PRO A 404 19.28 7.12 11.83
N ASN A 405 20.00 7.19 12.96
CA ASN A 405 19.46 6.80 14.26
C ASN A 405 18.09 7.46 14.46
N PRO A 406 17.07 6.72 14.92
CA PRO A 406 15.76 7.31 15.20
C PRO A 406 15.95 8.49 16.15
N ALA A 407 15.35 9.63 15.83
CA ALA A 407 15.38 10.78 16.70
C ALA A 407 14.80 10.38 18.07
N PRO A 408 15.42 10.77 19.20
CA PRO A 408 14.87 10.47 20.51
C PRO A 408 13.45 11.04 20.58
N THR A 409 12.49 10.18 20.90
CA THR A 409 11.13 10.57 21.26
C THR A 409 11.21 11.60 22.36
N ARG A 410 10.73 12.83 22.09
CA ARG A 410 10.51 13.85 23.12
C ARG A 410 9.20 13.63 23.83
#